data_AF-S3YHG7-F1
#
_entry.id   AF-S3YHG7-F1
#
_cell.length_a   1.000
_cell.length_b   1.000
_cell.length_c   1.000
_cell.angle_alpha   90.00
_cell.angle_beta   90.00
_cell.angle_gamma   90.00
#
_symmetry.space_group_name_H-M   'P 1'
#
loop_
_entity.id
_entity.type
_entity.pdbx_description
1 polymer ?
#
loop_
_entity_poly.entity_id
_entity_poly.type
_entity_poly.pdbx_seq_one_letter_code
_entity_poly.pdbx_strand_id
1 'polypeptide(L)'
;MKSTYIIGEIGQNHNGSVDIAKLIVDLVSRPVREEVFNLELRPMDAVKMTKRDLNEELTDSQMNRPYDSPHSFGRTYGEHRAYLELTDEEHFEVYKHAKSLGLDFVETLCSKGCMSLLKLFTPDRLKVASRDLTNLPLLEVMAETRIPIILSTGMAGKKELDDALEVITRYHNDISILHCVSQYPTQPDNLNLKTITYLKRHYGQYHIGFSDHTIGIAAPVVAVGMGAEIIEKHVTIDRRMKGTDQQGSLGPDGVNRMIRDIRIAEHWLGREGLYIDPAVSAAKVKLERSIATNKALHPGDIITEEDIHLLSPGDGFKWAERDKVVGRRVRKEIPRNEIIYPSLIEK
;
A
#
# COMPACT_ATOMS: atom_id res chain seq x y z
N MET A 1 -2.59 6.04 11.82
CA MET A 1 -2.47 6.43 10.39
C MET A 1 -3.86 6.43 9.78
N LYS A 2 -4.17 7.29 8.81
CA LYS A 2 -5.36 7.06 7.98
C LYS A 2 -5.15 5.77 7.20
N SER A 3 -6.21 4.99 7.01
CA SER A 3 -6.09 3.78 6.22
C SER A 3 -5.79 4.12 4.76
N THR A 4 -4.92 3.32 4.15
CA THR A 4 -4.52 3.39 2.75
C THR A 4 -5.74 3.12 1.87
N TYR A 5 -5.94 3.97 0.86
CA TYR A 5 -7.00 3.80 -0.13
C TYR A 5 -6.55 2.83 -1.23
N ILE A 6 -7.25 1.71 -1.41
CA ILE A 6 -6.83 0.64 -2.34
C ILE A 6 -7.76 0.59 -3.55
N ILE A 7 -7.17 0.65 -4.75
CA ILE A 7 -7.84 0.66 -6.04
C ILE A 7 -7.55 -0.65 -6.78
N GLY A 8 -8.60 -1.40 -7.10
CA GLY A 8 -8.55 -2.54 -8.02
C GLY A 8 -8.68 -2.06 -9.47
N GLU A 9 -7.58 -2.05 -10.21
CA GLU A 9 -7.56 -1.68 -11.63
C GLU A 9 -8.06 -2.84 -12.49
N ILE A 10 -9.19 -2.66 -13.16
CA ILE A 10 -9.72 -3.64 -14.11
C ILE A 10 -8.98 -3.51 -15.44
N GLY A 11 -8.66 -2.28 -15.86
CA GLY A 11 -7.97 -2.02 -17.13
C GLY A 11 -8.70 -2.70 -18.29
N GLN A 12 -8.00 -3.57 -19.04
CA GLN A 12 -8.60 -4.36 -20.12
C GLN A 12 -8.86 -5.82 -19.74
N ASN A 13 -8.72 -6.21 -18.46
CA ASN A 13 -8.87 -7.60 -18.02
C ASN A 13 -10.31 -8.14 -18.13
N HIS A 14 -11.27 -7.26 -18.41
CA HIS A 14 -12.64 -7.62 -18.73
C HIS A 14 -12.82 -8.19 -20.15
N ASN A 15 -11.78 -8.16 -20.99
CA ASN A 15 -11.76 -8.77 -22.32
C ASN A 15 -12.94 -8.35 -23.23
N GLY A 16 -13.35 -7.08 -23.17
CA GLY A 16 -14.48 -6.56 -23.95
C GLY A 16 -15.86 -7.00 -23.45
N SER A 17 -15.98 -7.54 -22.22
CA SER A 17 -17.26 -7.96 -21.63
C SER A 17 -17.60 -7.19 -20.36
N VAL A 18 -18.76 -6.52 -20.36
CA VAL A 18 -19.32 -5.87 -19.18
C VAL A 18 -19.58 -6.85 -18.02
N ASP A 19 -19.97 -8.09 -18.33
CA ASP A 19 -20.23 -9.11 -17.31
C ASP A 19 -18.94 -9.54 -16.61
N ILE A 20 -17.84 -9.70 -17.36
CA ILE A 20 -16.53 -9.99 -16.75
C ILE A 20 -16.07 -8.80 -15.90
N ALA A 21 -16.29 -7.56 -16.34
CA ALA A 21 -15.99 -6.39 -15.53
C ALA A 21 -16.74 -6.43 -14.19
N LYS A 22 -18.06 -6.71 -14.20
CA LYS A 22 -18.87 -6.86 -12.98
C LYS A 22 -18.38 -8.01 -12.08
N LEU A 23 -17.96 -9.13 -12.64
CA LEU A 23 -17.36 -10.24 -11.86
C LEU A 23 -16.04 -9.83 -11.18
N ILE A 24 -15.24 -8.97 -11.81
CA ILE A 24 -14.02 -8.42 -11.19
C ILE A 24 -14.39 -7.44 -10.07
N VAL A 25 -15.43 -6.62 -10.24
CA VAL A 25 -15.98 -5.77 -9.16
C VAL A 25 -16.42 -6.64 -7.97
N ASP A 26 -17.17 -7.72 -8.22
CA ASP A 26 -17.58 -8.66 -7.18
C ASP A 26 -16.37 -9.22 -6.45
N LEU A 27 -15.32 -9.61 -7.18
CA LEU A 27 -14.09 -10.14 -6.59
C LEU A 27 -13.47 -9.18 -5.58
N VAL A 28 -13.29 -7.91 -5.94
CA VAL A 28 -12.59 -6.94 -5.08
C VAL A 28 -13.45 -6.42 -3.92
N SER A 29 -14.78 -6.57 -4.02
CA SER A 29 -15.72 -6.23 -2.93
C SER A 29 -15.77 -7.27 -1.81
N ARG A 30 -15.21 -8.47 -2.02
CA ARG A 30 -15.33 -9.59 -1.07
C ARG A 30 -14.72 -9.25 0.28
N PRO A 31 -15.36 -9.65 1.39
CA PRO A 31 -14.79 -9.45 2.71
C PRO A 31 -13.47 -10.19 2.85
N VAL A 32 -12.51 -9.57 3.54
CA VAL A 32 -11.21 -10.15 3.84
C VAL A 32 -11.13 -10.38 5.35
N ARG A 33 -10.58 -11.52 5.77
CA ARG A 33 -10.46 -11.87 7.18
C ARG A 33 -9.04 -12.32 7.49
N GLU A 34 -8.53 -11.87 8.63
CA GLU A 34 -7.37 -12.49 9.27
C GLU A 34 -7.88 -13.49 10.31
N GLU A 35 -7.78 -14.77 9.99
CA GLU A 35 -8.39 -15.85 10.75
C GLU A 35 -7.76 -16.05 12.12
N VAL A 36 -6.42 -15.97 12.23
CA VAL A 36 -5.69 -16.29 13.46
C VAL A 36 -6.01 -15.27 14.56
N PHE A 37 -6.14 -13.99 14.18
CA PHE A 37 -6.46 -12.91 15.10
C PHE A 37 -7.95 -12.53 15.11
N ASN A 38 -8.78 -13.25 14.34
CA ASN A 38 -10.22 -13.01 14.23
C ASN A 38 -10.56 -11.56 13.85
N LEU A 39 -9.85 -11.00 12.86
CA LEU A 39 -10.07 -9.62 12.40
C LEU A 39 -10.82 -9.61 11.08
N GLU A 40 -11.92 -8.87 11.04
CA GLU A 40 -12.58 -8.49 9.79
C GLU A 40 -11.88 -7.27 9.20
N LEU A 41 -11.40 -7.40 7.98
CA LEU A 41 -10.60 -6.39 7.29
C LEU A 41 -11.42 -5.80 6.15
N ARG A 42 -11.38 -4.47 6.03
CA ARG A 42 -12.07 -3.77 4.96
C ARG A 42 -11.48 -4.16 3.60
N PRO A 43 -12.33 -4.39 2.58
CA PRO A 43 -11.90 -4.76 1.22
C PRO A 43 -11.19 -3.59 0.52
N MET A 44 -11.03 -3.69 -0.80
CA MET A 44 -10.62 -2.54 -1.61
C MET A 44 -11.63 -1.40 -1.47
N ASP A 45 -11.14 -0.17 -1.60
CA ASP A 45 -11.97 1.02 -1.47
C ASP A 45 -12.61 1.39 -2.82
N ALA A 46 -11.97 1.04 -3.94
CA ALA A 46 -12.44 1.40 -5.27
C ALA A 46 -12.14 0.35 -6.36
N VAL A 47 -12.90 0.44 -7.45
CA VAL A 47 -12.56 -0.16 -8.74
C VAL A 47 -12.21 0.93 -9.75
N LYS A 48 -11.34 0.60 -10.71
CA LYS A 48 -10.97 1.50 -11.78
C LYS A 48 -11.21 0.89 -13.16
N MET A 49 -11.84 1.67 -14.02
CA MET A 49 -12.01 1.39 -15.45
C MET A 49 -11.15 2.35 -16.29
N THR A 50 -10.99 2.02 -17.57
CA THR A 50 -10.31 2.89 -18.54
C THR A 50 -11.15 3.03 -19.79
N LYS A 51 -11.48 4.28 -20.14
CA LYS A 51 -12.18 4.63 -21.37
C LYS A 51 -11.22 5.26 -22.39
N ARG A 52 -11.33 4.81 -23.63
CA ARG A 52 -10.55 5.32 -24.77
C ARG A 52 -11.45 5.75 -25.92
N ASP A 53 -10.95 6.71 -26.68
CA ASP A 53 -11.44 7.02 -28.03
C ASP A 53 -10.29 6.77 -29.00
N LEU A 54 -10.41 5.71 -29.80
CA LEU A 54 -9.35 5.29 -30.70
C LEU A 54 -9.06 6.32 -31.80
N ASN A 55 -10.03 7.19 -32.13
CA ASN A 55 -9.85 8.25 -33.12
C ASN A 55 -8.98 9.40 -32.61
N GLU A 56 -8.88 9.55 -31.28
CA GLU A 56 -8.02 10.55 -30.64
C GLU A 56 -6.69 9.95 -30.12
N GLU A 57 -6.60 8.61 -30.05
CA GLU A 57 -5.47 7.93 -29.41
C GLU A 57 -4.47 7.34 -30.40
N LEU A 58 -4.93 6.82 -31.55
CA LEU A 58 -4.11 6.06 -32.48
C LEU A 58 -4.14 6.68 -33.87
N THR A 59 -2.97 6.77 -34.50
CA THR A 59 -2.87 7.12 -35.92
C THR A 59 -3.41 5.99 -36.79
N ASP A 60 -3.85 6.30 -38.01
CA ASP A 60 -4.28 5.29 -38.99
C ASP A 60 -3.23 4.19 -39.20
N SER A 61 -1.94 4.56 -39.17
CA SER A 61 -0.84 3.60 -39.29
C SER A 61 -0.74 2.63 -38.10
N GLN A 62 -1.05 3.09 -36.88
CA GLN A 62 -1.11 2.21 -35.71
C GLN A 62 -2.41 1.41 -35.67
N MET A 63 -3.54 2.00 -36.08
CA MET A 63 -4.82 1.29 -36.20
C MET A 63 -4.71 0.09 -37.15
N ASN A 64 -4.02 0.26 -38.29
CA ASN A 64 -3.84 -0.77 -39.31
C ASN A 64 -2.63 -1.69 -39.09
N ARG A 65 -1.82 -1.44 -38.05
CA ARG A 65 -0.63 -2.25 -37.77
C ARG A 65 -1.03 -3.70 -37.49
N PRO A 66 -0.47 -4.70 -38.19
CA PRO A 66 -0.71 -6.11 -37.87
C PRO A 66 -0.33 -6.42 -36.42
N TYR A 67 -1.20 -7.17 -35.73
CA TYR A 67 -0.99 -7.54 -34.33
C TYR A 67 -1.15 -9.05 -34.15
N ASP A 68 -0.08 -9.77 -34.48
CA ASP A 68 0.01 -11.22 -34.38
C ASP A 68 0.57 -11.64 -33.02
N SER A 69 -0.33 -11.86 -32.07
CA SER A 69 -0.04 -12.23 -30.69
C SER A 69 -1.10 -13.23 -30.21
N PRO A 70 -0.75 -14.23 -29.39
CA PRO A 70 -1.75 -15.11 -28.77
C PRO A 70 -2.77 -14.34 -27.91
N HIS A 71 -2.44 -13.11 -27.51
CA HIS A 71 -3.32 -12.23 -26.75
C HIS A 71 -4.16 -11.28 -27.63
N SER A 72 -4.00 -11.30 -28.96
CA SER A 72 -4.71 -10.40 -29.87
C SER A 72 -6.18 -10.76 -30.03
N PHE A 73 -7.07 -9.78 -29.94
CA PHE A 73 -8.51 -9.93 -30.19
C PHE A 73 -8.93 -9.51 -31.61
N GLY A 74 -7.96 -9.14 -32.46
CA GLY A 74 -8.19 -8.73 -33.84
C GLY A 74 -6.99 -9.03 -34.74
N ARG A 75 -7.09 -8.71 -36.03
CA ARG A 75 -5.96 -8.86 -36.98
C ARG A 75 -4.99 -7.69 -36.88
N THR A 76 -5.51 -6.51 -36.59
CA THR A 76 -4.72 -5.30 -36.40
C THR A 76 -4.76 -4.86 -34.94
N TYR A 77 -3.84 -3.97 -34.56
CA TYR A 77 -3.84 -3.38 -33.24
C TYR A 77 -5.11 -2.55 -32.99
N GLY A 78 -5.62 -1.85 -34.02
CA GLY A 78 -6.89 -1.14 -33.95
C GLY A 78 -8.08 -2.07 -33.68
N GLU A 79 -8.21 -3.18 -34.41
CA GLU A 79 -9.27 -4.18 -34.17
C GLU A 79 -9.17 -4.79 -32.76
N HIS A 80 -7.96 -5.11 -32.30
CA HIS A 80 -7.72 -5.60 -30.95
C HIS A 80 -8.18 -4.60 -29.88
N ARG A 81 -7.87 -3.31 -30.05
CA ARG A 81 -8.28 -2.27 -29.11
C ARG A 81 -9.78 -2.05 -29.17
N ALA A 82 -10.37 -1.96 -30.37
CA ALA A 82 -11.81 -1.77 -30.54
C ALA A 82 -12.63 -2.90 -29.90
N TYR A 83 -12.16 -4.15 -29.99
CA TYR A 83 -12.80 -5.29 -29.32
C TYR A 83 -12.82 -5.14 -27.79
N LEU A 84 -11.79 -4.52 -27.22
CA LEU A 84 -11.64 -4.37 -25.78
C LEU A 84 -12.31 -3.11 -25.23
N GLU A 85 -12.78 -2.18 -26.06
CA GLU A 85 -13.42 -0.97 -25.56
C GLU A 85 -14.90 -1.20 -25.26
N LEU A 86 -15.29 -0.93 -24.01
CA LEU A 86 -16.69 -0.92 -23.61
C LEU A 86 -17.35 0.41 -23.99
N THR A 87 -18.65 0.36 -24.26
CA THR A 87 -19.49 1.53 -24.51
C THR A 87 -19.68 2.37 -23.26
N ASP A 88 -20.14 3.62 -23.42
CA ASP A 88 -20.38 4.50 -22.27
C ASP A 88 -21.50 3.94 -21.36
N GLU A 89 -22.52 3.33 -21.96
CA GLU A 89 -23.59 2.64 -21.27
C GLU A 89 -23.08 1.43 -20.47
N GLU A 90 -22.15 0.65 -21.03
CA GLU A 90 -21.54 -0.47 -20.30
C GLU A 90 -20.68 0.01 -19.13
N HIS A 91 -19.90 1.09 -19.29
CA HIS A 91 -19.21 1.72 -18.16
C HIS A 91 -20.21 2.17 -17.08
N PHE A 92 -21.33 2.77 -17.47
CA PHE A 92 -22.39 3.16 -16.55
C PHE A 92 -23.02 1.95 -15.82
N GLU A 93 -23.13 0.79 -16.48
CA GLU A 93 -23.55 -0.44 -15.82
C GLU A 93 -22.55 -0.93 -14.77
N VAL A 94 -21.24 -0.90 -15.05
CA VAL A 94 -20.20 -1.25 -14.07
C VAL A 94 -20.20 -0.24 -12.92
N TYR A 95 -20.36 1.05 -13.20
CA TYR A 95 -20.49 2.11 -12.20
C TYR A 95 -21.64 1.81 -11.22
N LYS A 96 -22.86 1.54 -11.72
CA LYS A 96 -24.01 1.20 -10.86
C LYS A 96 -23.74 -0.03 -10.01
N HIS A 97 -23.11 -1.04 -10.60
CA HIS A 97 -22.78 -2.28 -9.89
C HIS A 97 -21.78 -2.03 -8.75
N ALA A 98 -20.68 -1.33 -9.03
CA ALA A 98 -19.69 -0.94 -8.02
C ALA A 98 -20.30 -0.10 -6.90
N LYS A 99 -21.13 0.88 -7.23
CA LYS A 99 -21.84 1.70 -6.24
C LYS A 99 -22.79 0.87 -5.37
N SER A 100 -23.47 -0.12 -5.92
CA SER A 100 -24.36 -1.01 -5.15
C SER A 100 -23.61 -1.85 -4.11
N LEU A 101 -22.32 -2.08 -4.32
CA LEU A 101 -21.42 -2.80 -3.41
C LEU A 101 -20.64 -1.86 -2.48
N GLY A 102 -20.91 -0.55 -2.52
CA GLY A 102 -20.25 0.44 -1.68
C GLY A 102 -18.80 0.76 -2.07
N LEU A 103 -18.42 0.46 -3.32
CA LEU A 103 -17.09 0.81 -3.85
C LEU A 103 -17.13 2.18 -4.50
N ASP A 104 -16.04 2.93 -4.33
CA ASP A 104 -15.78 4.10 -5.15
C ASP A 104 -15.45 3.67 -6.59
N PHE A 105 -15.77 4.53 -7.55
CA PHE A 105 -15.58 4.29 -8.97
C PHE A 105 -14.62 5.31 -9.54
N VAL A 106 -13.47 4.83 -9.98
CA VAL A 106 -12.42 5.63 -10.60
C VAL A 106 -12.44 5.41 -12.11
N GLU A 107 -12.36 6.48 -12.89
CA GLU A 107 -12.33 6.36 -14.35
C GLU A 107 -11.06 6.99 -14.92
N THR A 108 -10.36 6.21 -15.75
CA THR A 108 -9.23 6.72 -16.54
C THR A 108 -9.76 7.15 -17.90
N LEU A 109 -9.72 8.45 -18.19
CA LEU A 109 -10.12 8.99 -19.49
C LEU A 109 -8.85 9.25 -20.31
N CYS A 110 -8.72 8.64 -21.49
CA CYS A 110 -7.51 8.77 -22.33
C CYS A 110 -7.61 9.86 -23.41
N SER A 111 -8.75 10.52 -23.57
CA SER A 111 -8.95 11.56 -24.58
C SER A 111 -10.11 12.50 -24.22
N LYS A 112 -10.27 13.60 -24.97
CA LYS A 112 -11.36 14.56 -24.72
C LYS A 112 -12.72 13.96 -25.09
N GLY A 113 -12.80 13.16 -26.15
CA GLY A 113 -14.02 12.44 -26.54
C GLY A 113 -14.59 11.57 -25.42
N CYS A 114 -13.74 11.01 -24.56
CA CYS A 114 -14.15 10.20 -23.41
C CYS A 114 -14.91 10.98 -22.33
N MET A 115 -14.86 12.32 -22.34
CA MET A 115 -15.62 13.17 -21.42
C MET A 115 -17.15 13.04 -21.61
N SER A 116 -17.59 12.50 -22.76
CA SER A 116 -18.99 12.17 -23.02
C SER A 116 -19.60 11.23 -21.97
N LEU A 117 -18.78 10.35 -21.39
CA LEU A 117 -19.15 9.45 -20.30
C LEU A 117 -19.73 10.18 -19.07
N LEU A 118 -19.25 11.40 -18.80
CA LEU A 118 -19.70 12.21 -17.66
C LEU A 118 -21.14 12.68 -17.77
N LYS A 119 -21.79 12.51 -18.94
CA LYS A 119 -23.22 12.74 -19.13
C LYS A 119 -24.07 11.65 -18.47
N LEU A 120 -23.54 10.45 -18.28
CA LEU A 120 -24.24 9.31 -17.69
C LEU A 120 -24.03 9.24 -16.17
N PHE A 121 -22.82 9.52 -15.69
CA PHE A 121 -22.50 9.51 -14.27
C PHE A 121 -21.29 10.37 -13.93
N THR A 122 -21.12 10.69 -12.65
CA THR A 122 -19.91 11.34 -12.12
C THR A 122 -19.09 10.30 -11.35
N PRO A 123 -17.87 9.94 -11.81
CA PRO A 123 -16.99 9.07 -11.05
C PRO A 123 -16.53 9.79 -9.77
N ASP A 124 -16.15 9.02 -8.75
CA ASP A 124 -15.66 9.59 -7.49
C ASP A 124 -14.29 10.25 -7.67
N ARG A 125 -13.49 9.73 -8.61
CA ARG A 125 -12.18 10.26 -8.98
C ARG A 125 -11.91 10.03 -10.45
N LEU A 126 -11.20 10.96 -11.07
CA LEU A 126 -10.60 10.79 -12.38
C LEU A 126 -9.15 10.32 -12.23
N LYS A 127 -8.72 9.46 -13.14
CA LYS A 127 -7.34 8.98 -13.23
C LYS A 127 -6.69 9.48 -14.51
N VAL A 128 -5.47 9.97 -14.39
CA VAL A 128 -4.58 10.27 -15.52
C VAL A 128 -3.52 9.17 -15.58
N ALA A 129 -3.48 8.44 -16.69
CA ALA A 129 -2.46 7.43 -16.94
C ALA A 129 -1.08 8.09 -17.16
N SER A 130 0.01 7.37 -16.88
CA SER A 130 1.38 7.89 -17.03
C SER A 130 1.68 8.45 -18.43
N ARG A 131 1.08 7.84 -19.46
CA ARG A 131 1.21 8.27 -20.86
C ARG A 131 0.51 9.59 -21.17
N ASP A 132 -0.50 9.93 -20.39
CA ASP A 132 -1.37 11.10 -20.60
C ASP A 132 -1.00 12.25 -19.66
N LEU A 133 0.01 12.10 -18.80
CA LEU A 133 0.49 13.16 -17.91
C LEU A 133 0.92 14.42 -18.68
N THR A 134 1.47 14.26 -19.88
CA THR A 134 1.87 15.38 -20.75
C THR A 134 0.76 15.83 -21.70
N ASN A 135 -0.42 15.19 -21.67
CA ASN A 135 -1.58 15.57 -22.46
C ASN A 135 -2.31 16.76 -21.80
N LEU A 136 -1.64 17.91 -21.76
CA LEU A 136 -2.14 19.12 -21.07
C LEU A 136 -3.56 19.54 -21.50
N PRO A 137 -3.95 19.45 -22.79
CA PRO A 137 -5.33 19.76 -23.18
C PRO A 137 -6.37 18.84 -22.54
N LEU A 138 -6.06 17.55 -22.34
CA LEU A 138 -6.92 16.61 -21.63
C LEU A 138 -6.97 16.94 -20.14
N LEU A 139 -5.81 17.23 -19.52
CA LEU A 139 -5.75 17.61 -18.11
C LEU A 139 -6.59 18.84 -17.80
N GLU A 140 -6.57 19.83 -18.68
CA GLU A 140 -7.36 21.06 -18.55
C GLU A 140 -8.86 20.75 -18.51
N VAL A 141 -9.39 20.00 -19.47
CA VAL A 141 -10.83 19.66 -19.49
C VAL A 141 -11.23 18.73 -18.34
N MET A 142 -10.34 17.84 -17.89
CA MET A 142 -10.59 17.03 -16.70
C MET A 142 -10.63 17.89 -15.44
N ALA A 143 -9.72 18.86 -15.30
CA ALA A 143 -9.66 19.76 -14.15
C ALA A 143 -10.86 20.72 -14.07
N GLU A 144 -11.40 21.15 -15.20
CA GLU A 144 -12.63 21.96 -15.25
C GLU A 144 -13.83 21.29 -14.56
N THR A 145 -13.89 19.95 -14.56
CA THR A 145 -14.96 19.20 -13.89
C THR A 145 -14.94 19.35 -12.36
N ARG A 146 -13.78 19.71 -11.79
CA ARG A 146 -13.50 19.71 -10.35
C ARG A 146 -13.67 18.35 -9.66
N ILE A 147 -13.74 17.25 -10.41
CA ILE A 147 -13.67 15.89 -9.86
C ILE A 147 -12.23 15.65 -9.39
N PRO A 148 -12.00 15.03 -8.21
CA PRO A 148 -10.64 14.75 -7.72
C PRO A 148 -9.80 13.97 -8.74
N ILE A 149 -8.53 14.36 -8.91
CA ILE A 149 -7.64 13.77 -9.93
C ILE A 149 -6.52 12.96 -9.28
N ILE A 150 -6.30 11.74 -9.77
CA ILE A 150 -5.14 10.91 -9.44
C ILE A 150 -4.19 10.88 -10.65
N LEU A 151 -2.95 11.33 -10.47
CA LEU A 151 -1.90 11.33 -11.50
C LEU A 151 -0.95 10.15 -11.30
N SER A 152 -0.68 9.36 -12.35
CA SER A 152 0.46 8.44 -12.36
C SER A 152 1.68 9.07 -13.03
N THR A 153 2.88 8.85 -12.50
CA THR A 153 4.11 9.51 -12.97
C THR A 153 5.09 8.57 -13.68
N GLY A 154 4.64 7.40 -14.15
CA GLY A 154 5.54 6.31 -14.55
C GLY A 154 6.28 6.45 -15.87
N MET A 155 6.20 7.59 -16.55
CA MET A 155 6.94 7.94 -17.78
C MET A 155 7.50 9.38 -17.72
N ALA A 156 7.49 9.99 -16.53
CA ALA A 156 7.64 11.43 -16.38
C ALA A 156 8.75 11.79 -15.39
N GLY A 157 9.42 12.92 -15.64
CA GLY A 157 10.32 13.56 -14.70
C GLY A 157 9.61 14.66 -13.91
N LYS A 158 10.42 15.44 -13.19
CA LYS A 158 9.94 16.58 -12.41
C LYS A 158 9.19 17.60 -13.26
N LYS A 159 9.75 17.94 -14.44
CA LYS A 159 9.19 18.99 -15.30
C LYS A 159 7.78 18.63 -15.76
N GLU A 160 7.58 17.43 -16.28
CA GLU A 160 6.28 17.01 -16.80
C GLU A 160 5.22 16.95 -15.69
N LEU A 161 5.60 16.54 -14.48
CA LEU A 161 4.72 16.57 -13.32
C LEU A 161 4.34 18.01 -12.92
N ASP A 162 5.31 18.92 -12.87
CA ASP A 162 5.05 20.33 -12.53
C ASP A 162 4.12 20.99 -13.57
N ASP A 163 4.36 20.76 -14.87
CA ASP A 163 3.52 21.29 -15.95
C ASP A 163 2.07 20.79 -15.82
N ALA A 164 1.89 19.50 -15.53
CA ALA A 164 0.58 18.90 -15.31
C ALA A 164 -0.14 19.51 -14.09
N LEU A 165 0.58 19.67 -12.97
CA LEU A 165 0.05 20.30 -11.77
C LEU A 165 -0.32 21.77 -12.01
N GLU A 166 0.48 22.52 -12.77
CA GLU A 166 0.18 23.92 -13.09
C GLU A 166 -1.16 24.05 -13.85
N VAL A 167 -1.42 23.15 -14.80
CA VAL A 167 -2.69 23.15 -15.55
C VAL A 167 -3.87 22.84 -14.63
N ILE A 168 -3.77 21.78 -13.82
CA ILE A 168 -4.90 21.33 -12.98
C ILE A 168 -5.20 22.34 -11.87
N THR A 169 -4.16 22.90 -11.24
CA THR A 169 -4.29 23.80 -10.07
C THR A 169 -4.88 25.17 -10.39
N ARG A 170 -5.02 25.52 -11.67
CA ARG A 170 -5.85 26.66 -12.12
C ARG A 170 -7.34 26.48 -11.77
N TYR A 171 -7.80 25.23 -11.59
CA TYR A 171 -9.20 24.90 -11.35
C TYR A 171 -9.48 24.40 -9.93
N HIS A 172 -8.64 23.48 -9.41
CA HIS A 172 -8.73 22.94 -8.05
C HIS A 172 -7.43 22.25 -7.60
N ASN A 173 -7.30 21.97 -6.30
CA ASN A 173 -6.11 21.34 -5.69
C ASN A 173 -6.36 19.91 -5.16
N ASP A 174 -7.53 19.32 -5.46
CA ASP A 174 -7.84 17.93 -5.05
C ASP A 174 -7.13 16.93 -5.97
N ILE A 175 -5.85 16.73 -5.69
CA ILE A 175 -4.92 15.96 -6.51
C ILE A 175 -4.21 14.92 -5.64
N SER A 176 -4.05 13.73 -6.20
CA SER A 176 -3.18 12.68 -5.68
C SER A 176 -2.11 12.31 -6.70
N ILE A 177 -0.92 11.93 -6.25
CA ILE A 177 0.21 11.59 -7.11
C ILE A 177 0.68 10.17 -6.78
N LEU A 178 0.68 9.28 -7.77
CA LEU A 178 1.16 7.92 -7.63
C LEU A 178 2.51 7.76 -8.30
N HIS A 179 3.49 7.32 -7.51
CA HIS A 179 4.71 6.71 -8.06
C HIS A 179 4.31 5.47 -8.89
N CYS A 180 4.98 5.25 -10.01
CA CYS A 180 4.69 4.16 -10.92
C CYS A 180 5.91 3.89 -11.80
N VAL A 181 6.01 2.68 -12.36
CA VAL A 181 6.91 2.37 -13.48
C VAL A 181 6.05 1.77 -14.60
N SER A 182 6.07 2.36 -15.78
CA SER A 182 5.23 1.90 -16.91
C SER A 182 5.89 0.73 -17.65
N GLN A 183 6.13 -0.35 -16.91
CA GLN A 183 6.70 -1.61 -17.39
C GLN A 183 5.84 -2.74 -16.85
N TYR A 184 5.32 -3.60 -17.73
CA TYR A 184 4.29 -4.59 -17.43
C TYR A 184 4.78 -6.01 -17.78
N PRO A 185 5.29 -6.81 -16.82
CA PRO A 185 5.52 -6.47 -15.41
C PRO A 185 6.80 -5.66 -15.19
N THR A 186 6.86 -4.93 -14.08
CA THR A 186 8.03 -4.15 -13.68
C THR A 186 9.15 -5.09 -13.23
N GLN A 187 10.32 -4.94 -13.83
CA GLN A 187 11.51 -5.71 -13.45
C GLN A 187 11.99 -5.31 -12.05
N PRO A 188 12.54 -6.24 -11.26
CA PRO A 188 12.90 -5.99 -9.86
C PRO A 188 13.76 -4.74 -9.64
N ASP A 189 14.77 -4.53 -10.49
CA ASP A 189 15.73 -3.43 -10.34
C ASP A 189 15.18 -2.06 -10.79
N ASN A 190 14.03 -2.03 -11.48
CA ASN A 190 13.47 -0.81 -12.06
C ASN A 190 12.48 -0.08 -11.14
N LEU A 191 11.95 -0.76 -10.12
CA LEU A 191 10.78 -0.28 -9.38
C LEU A 191 10.99 1.06 -8.65
N ASN A 192 12.17 1.24 -8.04
CA ASN A 192 12.58 2.45 -7.32
C ASN A 192 11.52 3.03 -6.34
N LEU A 193 11.10 2.27 -5.32
CA LEU A 193 10.12 2.75 -4.33
C LEU A 193 10.55 3.99 -3.53
N LYS A 194 11.85 4.34 -3.51
CA LYS A 194 12.35 5.57 -2.88
C LYS A 194 11.76 6.84 -3.49
N THR A 195 11.19 6.77 -4.70
CA THR A 195 10.41 7.86 -5.29
C THR A 195 9.22 8.27 -4.42
N ILE A 196 8.59 7.35 -3.67
CA ILE A 196 7.50 7.69 -2.74
C ILE A 196 8.00 8.70 -1.70
N THR A 197 9.16 8.44 -1.09
CA THR A 197 9.77 9.36 -0.12
C THR A 197 10.14 10.70 -0.76
N TYR A 198 10.66 10.70 -1.98
CA TYR A 198 10.91 11.92 -2.74
C TYR A 198 9.61 12.72 -2.95
N LEU A 199 8.56 12.07 -3.43
CA LEU A 199 7.26 12.71 -3.68
C LEU A 199 6.67 13.30 -2.40
N LYS A 200 6.73 12.58 -1.26
CA LYS A 200 6.27 13.11 0.03
C LYS A 200 7.04 14.35 0.49
N ARG A 201 8.33 14.45 0.17
CA ARG A 201 9.16 15.61 0.55
C ARG A 201 8.91 16.83 -0.33
N HIS A 202 8.66 16.63 -1.62
CA HIS A 202 8.57 17.72 -2.60
C HIS A 202 7.14 18.11 -2.98
N TYR A 203 6.18 17.19 -2.78
CA TYR A 203 4.77 17.32 -3.17
C TYR A 203 3.83 16.90 -2.03
N GLY A 204 4.29 16.98 -0.78
CA GLY A 204 3.56 16.50 0.41
C GLY A 204 2.26 17.25 0.74
N GLN A 205 1.93 18.31 0.00
CA GLN A 205 0.59 18.93 0.03
C GLN A 205 -0.48 18.08 -0.66
N TYR A 206 -0.08 17.10 -1.47
CA TYR A 206 -0.97 16.14 -2.15
C TYR A 206 -0.88 14.77 -1.50
N HIS A 207 -1.89 13.92 -1.72
CA HIS A 207 -1.83 12.53 -1.30
C HIS A 207 -0.85 11.76 -2.19
N ILE A 208 0.14 11.12 -1.58
CA ILE A 208 1.17 10.38 -2.30
C ILE A 208 0.91 8.89 -2.19
N GLY A 209 0.86 8.20 -3.33
CA GLY A 209 0.63 6.76 -3.39
C GLY A 209 1.52 6.04 -4.38
N PHE A 210 1.10 4.82 -4.73
CA PHE A 210 1.86 3.91 -5.57
C PHE A 210 0.92 3.10 -6.49
N SER A 211 1.20 3.14 -7.79
CA SER A 211 0.56 2.33 -8.83
C SER A 211 1.52 1.22 -9.25
N ASP A 212 1.12 -0.02 -9.04
CA ASP A 212 2.02 -1.16 -9.03
C ASP A 212 1.84 -2.11 -10.22
N HIS A 213 2.92 -2.35 -10.96
CA HIS A 213 2.98 -3.32 -12.06
C HIS A 213 3.98 -4.46 -11.81
N THR A 214 4.45 -4.64 -10.57
CA THR A 214 5.30 -5.78 -10.18
C THR A 214 4.51 -7.08 -10.11
N ILE A 215 5.20 -8.23 -10.10
CA ILE A 215 4.56 -9.51 -9.81
C ILE A 215 4.46 -9.74 -8.30
N GLY A 216 3.26 -10.08 -7.82
CA GLY A 216 3.00 -10.41 -6.42
C GLY A 216 2.52 -9.21 -5.59
N ILE A 217 2.67 -9.32 -4.27
CA ILE A 217 2.01 -8.44 -3.28
C ILE A 217 3.00 -7.71 -2.36
N ALA A 218 4.29 -7.96 -2.50
CA ALA A 218 5.29 -7.40 -1.59
C ALA A 218 5.49 -5.89 -1.79
N ALA A 219 5.54 -5.43 -3.05
CA ALA A 219 5.78 -4.01 -3.36
C ALA A 219 4.71 -3.07 -2.78
N PRO A 220 3.40 -3.38 -2.87
CA PRO A 220 2.35 -2.57 -2.24
C PRO A 220 2.51 -2.46 -0.73
N VAL A 221 2.84 -3.56 -0.04
CA VAL A 221 3.03 -3.57 1.41
C VAL A 221 4.25 -2.72 1.80
N VAL A 222 5.35 -2.84 1.06
CA VAL A 222 6.54 -2.00 1.28
C VAL A 222 6.21 -0.52 1.01
N ALA A 223 5.46 -0.21 -0.04
CA ALA A 223 5.05 1.15 -0.35
C ALA A 223 4.21 1.79 0.78
N VAL A 224 3.29 1.03 1.38
CA VAL A 224 2.54 1.46 2.58
C VAL A 224 3.49 1.73 3.75
N GLY A 225 4.45 0.83 4.00
CA GLY A 225 5.51 1.04 4.99
C GLY A 225 6.36 2.29 4.75
N MET A 226 6.53 2.70 3.49
CA MET A 226 7.20 3.94 3.08
C MET A 226 6.28 5.17 3.12
N GLY A 227 5.03 4.99 3.55
CA GLY A 227 4.06 6.05 3.77
C GLY A 227 3.16 6.34 2.57
N ALA A 228 3.00 5.43 1.62
CA ALA A 228 1.99 5.55 0.56
C ALA A 228 0.56 5.55 1.14
N GLU A 229 -0.25 6.51 0.71
CA GLU A 229 -1.64 6.70 1.13
C GLU A 229 -2.64 6.05 0.17
N ILE A 230 -2.20 5.76 -1.07
CA ILE A 230 -3.01 5.12 -2.12
C ILE A 230 -2.22 3.98 -2.72
N ILE A 231 -2.86 2.84 -2.95
CA ILE A 231 -2.32 1.69 -3.70
C ILE A 231 -3.23 1.40 -4.88
N GLU A 232 -2.67 1.31 -6.08
CA GLU A 232 -3.37 0.87 -7.29
C GLU A 232 -2.72 -0.40 -7.84
N LYS A 233 -3.51 -1.44 -8.10
CA LYS A 233 -3.02 -2.74 -8.58
C LYS A 233 -4.00 -3.35 -9.58
N HIS A 234 -3.50 -3.88 -10.70
CA HIS A 234 -4.34 -4.61 -11.64
C HIS A 234 -4.92 -5.89 -11.02
N VAL A 235 -6.19 -6.16 -11.28
CA VAL A 235 -6.93 -7.31 -10.77
C VAL A 235 -7.59 -8.09 -11.91
N THR A 236 -7.74 -9.41 -11.72
CA THR A 236 -8.39 -10.30 -12.67
C THR A 236 -9.06 -11.47 -11.95
N ILE A 237 -10.05 -12.08 -12.60
CA ILE A 237 -10.65 -13.34 -12.12
C ILE A 237 -9.73 -14.56 -12.40
N ASP A 238 -8.92 -14.53 -13.47
CA ASP A 238 -7.95 -15.59 -13.78
C ASP A 238 -6.77 -15.04 -14.62
N ARG A 239 -5.56 -15.16 -14.08
CA ARG A 239 -4.31 -14.70 -14.70
C ARG A 239 -3.94 -15.44 -15.99
N ARG A 240 -4.61 -16.55 -16.30
CA ARG A 240 -4.41 -17.35 -17.52
C ARG A 240 -5.34 -16.92 -18.66
N MET A 241 -6.29 -16.03 -18.40
CA MET A 241 -7.14 -15.48 -19.46
C MET A 241 -6.30 -14.80 -20.53
N LYS A 242 -6.89 -14.70 -21.72
CA LYS A 242 -6.30 -13.94 -22.82
C LYS A 242 -6.20 -12.46 -22.45
N GLY A 243 -5.08 -11.81 -22.75
CA GLY A 243 -4.82 -10.40 -22.47
C GLY A 243 -3.41 -10.19 -21.93
N THR A 244 -2.76 -9.06 -22.27
CA THR A 244 -1.37 -8.79 -21.89
C THR A 244 -1.21 -8.49 -20.41
N ASP A 245 -2.22 -7.89 -19.79
CA ASP A 245 -2.15 -7.43 -18.40
C ASP A 245 -2.49 -8.55 -17.40
N GLN A 246 -3.11 -9.64 -17.88
CA GLN A 246 -3.62 -10.75 -17.08
C GLN A 246 -2.53 -11.38 -16.22
N GLN A 247 -1.35 -11.63 -16.79
CA GLN A 247 -0.24 -12.26 -16.07
C GLN A 247 0.35 -11.36 -14.97
N GLY A 248 0.34 -10.04 -15.19
CA GLY A 248 0.81 -9.03 -14.23
C GLY A 248 -0.20 -8.72 -13.12
N SER A 249 -1.47 -9.09 -13.33
CA SER A 249 -2.58 -8.81 -12.43
C SER A 249 -2.64 -9.78 -11.24
N LEU A 250 -3.32 -9.37 -10.17
CA LEU A 250 -3.65 -10.24 -9.06
C LEU A 250 -4.95 -11.01 -9.36
N GLY A 251 -4.87 -12.34 -9.25
CA GLY A 251 -6.04 -13.20 -9.17
C GLY A 251 -6.68 -13.17 -7.77
N PRO A 252 -7.75 -13.94 -7.53
CA PRO A 252 -8.50 -13.88 -6.27
C PRO A 252 -7.67 -14.06 -4.99
N ASP A 253 -6.77 -15.06 -4.95
CA ASP A 253 -5.87 -15.27 -3.81
C ASP A 253 -4.91 -14.08 -3.60
N GLY A 254 -4.38 -13.53 -4.69
CA GLY A 254 -3.49 -12.38 -4.64
C GLY A 254 -4.18 -11.13 -4.09
N VAL A 255 -5.42 -10.87 -4.54
CA VAL A 255 -6.26 -9.77 -4.03
C VAL A 255 -6.46 -9.92 -2.53
N ASN A 256 -6.93 -11.08 -2.07
CA ASN A 256 -7.16 -11.34 -0.65
C ASN A 256 -5.90 -11.14 0.20
N ARG A 257 -4.78 -11.71 -0.24
CA ARG A 257 -3.50 -11.62 0.50
C ARG A 257 -2.95 -10.20 0.52
N MET A 258 -3.02 -9.47 -0.59
CA MET A 258 -2.55 -8.09 -0.65
C MET A 258 -3.35 -7.20 0.30
N ILE A 259 -4.69 -7.29 0.26
CA ILE A 259 -5.55 -6.51 1.15
C ILE A 259 -5.25 -6.87 2.60
N ARG A 260 -5.23 -8.16 2.93
CA ARG A 260 -4.91 -8.64 4.28
C ARG A 260 -3.58 -8.06 4.75
N ASP A 261 -2.51 -8.19 3.96
CA ASP A 261 -1.17 -7.77 4.37
C ASP A 261 -1.05 -6.24 4.48
N ILE A 262 -1.70 -5.48 3.60
CA ILE A 262 -1.76 -4.01 3.73
C ILE A 262 -2.48 -3.61 5.01
N ARG A 263 -3.68 -4.14 5.27
CA ARG A 263 -4.48 -3.78 6.45
C ARG A 263 -3.77 -4.17 7.75
N ILE A 264 -3.11 -5.33 7.77
CA ILE A 264 -2.30 -5.74 8.91
C ILE A 264 -1.05 -4.86 9.07
N ALA A 265 -0.39 -4.46 7.97
CA ALA A 265 0.74 -3.54 8.03
C ALA A 265 0.35 -2.16 8.58
N GLU A 266 -0.86 -1.66 8.31
CA GLU A 266 -1.38 -0.43 8.91
C GLU A 266 -1.43 -0.51 10.45
N HIS A 267 -1.72 -1.69 11.01
CA HIS A 267 -1.66 -1.92 12.47
C HIS A 267 -0.22 -1.99 12.99
N TRP A 268 0.72 -2.50 12.18
CA TRP A 268 2.13 -2.64 12.58
C TRP A 268 2.91 -1.33 12.62
N LEU A 269 2.54 -0.34 11.81
CA LEU A 269 3.30 0.91 11.68
C LEU A 269 3.46 1.68 13.00
N GLY A 270 2.49 1.54 13.93
CA GLY A 270 2.62 2.02 15.30
C GLY A 270 2.91 3.53 15.40
N ARG A 271 3.84 3.89 16.28
CA ARG A 271 4.28 5.28 16.52
C ARG A 271 5.79 5.39 16.46
N GLU A 272 6.28 6.55 16.05
CA GLU A 272 7.71 6.84 16.01
C GLU A 272 8.24 7.04 17.44
N GLY A 273 8.98 6.05 17.96
CA GLY A 273 9.62 6.12 19.27
C GLY A 273 10.11 4.75 19.77
N LEU A 274 11.06 4.78 20.71
CA LEU A 274 11.55 3.58 21.38
C LEU A 274 10.92 3.48 22.77
N TYR A 275 10.17 2.41 23.02
CA TYR A 275 9.50 2.17 24.29
C TYR A 275 9.30 0.68 24.54
N ILE A 276 8.99 0.33 25.79
CA ILE A 276 8.62 -1.03 26.17
C ILE A 276 7.11 -1.18 26.03
N ASP A 277 6.67 -2.12 25.21
CA ASP A 277 5.25 -2.39 25.04
C ASP A 277 4.68 -3.04 26.33
N PRO A 278 3.51 -2.59 26.83
CA PRO A 278 2.87 -3.22 27.98
C PRO A 278 2.66 -4.73 27.82
N ALA A 279 2.43 -5.22 26.60
CA ALA A 279 2.22 -6.63 26.31
C ALA A 279 3.42 -7.52 26.69
N VAL A 280 4.63 -6.95 26.74
CA VAL A 280 5.84 -7.71 27.11
C VAL A 280 6.24 -7.57 28.59
N SER A 281 5.45 -6.87 29.42
CA SER A 281 5.80 -6.60 30.83
C SER A 281 6.08 -7.87 31.64
N ALA A 282 5.23 -8.89 31.52
CA ALA A 282 5.42 -10.17 32.20
C ALA A 282 6.67 -10.92 31.71
N ALA A 283 6.90 -10.92 30.39
CA ALA A 283 8.09 -11.54 29.81
C ALA A 283 9.36 -10.82 30.24
N LYS A 284 9.31 -9.48 30.31
CA LYS A 284 10.40 -8.64 30.79
C LYS A 284 10.78 -9.00 32.22
N VAL A 285 9.82 -9.03 33.15
CA VAL A 285 10.08 -9.42 34.55
C VAL A 285 10.65 -10.84 34.62
N LYS A 286 10.09 -11.78 33.86
CA LYS A 286 10.53 -13.18 33.87
C LYS A 286 11.96 -13.37 33.35
N LEU A 287 12.34 -12.66 32.27
CA LEU A 287 13.55 -12.96 31.49
C LEU A 287 14.69 -11.97 31.73
N GLU A 288 14.39 -10.74 32.14
CA GLU A 288 15.46 -9.79 32.46
C GLU A 288 16.32 -10.28 33.60
N ARG A 289 17.50 -9.65 33.70
CA ARG A 289 18.44 -9.92 34.78
C ARG A 289 18.32 -8.87 35.88
N SER A 290 18.59 -9.33 37.08
CA SER A 290 18.84 -8.53 38.26
C SER A 290 20.14 -9.00 38.93
N ILE A 291 20.71 -8.13 39.76
CA ILE A 291 21.92 -8.42 40.52
C ILE A 291 21.60 -9.57 41.48
N ALA A 292 22.37 -10.63 41.35
CA ALA A 292 22.33 -11.81 42.20
C ALA A 292 23.70 -12.06 42.81
N THR A 293 23.74 -12.87 43.85
CA THR A 293 24.97 -13.32 44.49
C THR A 293 25.58 -14.49 43.72
N ASN A 294 26.91 -14.52 43.54
CA ASN A 294 27.61 -15.67 42.95
C ASN A 294 28.21 -16.62 44.00
N LYS A 295 28.10 -16.26 45.29
CA LYS A 295 28.43 -17.03 46.50
C LYS A 295 27.39 -16.77 47.59
N ALA A 296 27.36 -17.56 48.66
CA ALA A 296 26.49 -17.25 49.80
C ALA A 296 27.04 -16.05 50.59
N LEU A 297 26.15 -15.15 51.04
CA LEU A 297 26.47 -13.97 51.85
C LEU A 297 25.68 -14.01 53.18
N HIS A 298 26.35 -13.69 54.28
CA HIS A 298 25.79 -13.75 55.63
C HIS A 298 25.50 -12.35 56.19
N PRO A 299 24.60 -12.22 57.19
CA PRO A 299 24.36 -10.94 57.86
C PRO A 299 25.67 -10.31 58.36
N GLY A 300 25.89 -9.04 58.03
CA GLY A 300 27.10 -8.30 58.36
C GLY A 300 28.16 -8.24 57.26
N ASP A 301 28.09 -9.10 56.24
CA ASP A 301 29.03 -9.08 55.10
C ASP A 301 28.88 -7.78 54.29
N ILE A 302 29.99 -7.28 53.75
CA ILE A 302 30.00 -6.16 52.79
C ILE A 302 30.07 -6.72 51.38
N ILE A 303 29.09 -6.38 50.54
CA ILE A 303 29.01 -6.88 49.16
C ILE A 303 30.10 -6.22 48.30
N THR A 304 30.96 -6.99 47.65
CA THR A 304 31.88 -6.48 46.62
C THR A 304 31.37 -6.76 45.21
N GLU A 305 32.03 -6.21 44.20
CA GLU A 305 31.67 -6.48 42.80
C GLU A 305 32.01 -7.93 42.39
N GLU A 306 33.04 -8.55 42.98
CA GLU A 306 33.35 -9.97 42.72
C GLU A 306 32.33 -10.94 43.32
N ASP A 307 31.47 -10.48 44.22
CA ASP A 307 30.46 -11.30 44.92
C ASP A 307 29.14 -11.40 44.16
N ILE A 308 28.99 -10.59 43.11
CA ILE A 308 27.74 -10.46 42.36
C ILE A 308 27.88 -10.92 40.92
N HIS A 309 26.75 -11.31 40.34
CA HIS A 309 26.57 -11.54 38.92
C HIS A 309 25.11 -11.22 38.56
N LEU A 310 24.67 -11.64 37.37
CA LEU A 310 23.33 -11.34 36.87
C LEU A 310 22.54 -12.62 36.63
N LEU A 311 21.42 -12.79 37.34
CA LEU A 311 20.47 -13.88 37.16
C LEU A 311 19.05 -13.33 36.97
N SER A 312 18.12 -14.17 36.53
CA SER A 312 16.69 -13.84 36.45
C SER A 312 15.96 -14.32 37.70
N PRO A 313 14.80 -13.74 38.07
CA PRO A 313 14.02 -12.72 37.36
C PRO A 313 14.62 -11.30 37.41
N GLY A 314 14.01 -10.40 36.65
CA GLY A 314 14.39 -9.01 36.48
C GLY A 314 13.64 -8.03 37.41
N ASP A 315 13.19 -8.47 38.59
CA ASP A 315 12.46 -7.66 39.57
C ASP A 315 13.32 -7.14 40.73
N GLY A 316 14.60 -7.54 40.81
CA GLY A 316 15.61 -6.96 41.70
C GLY A 316 16.39 -5.81 41.06
N PHE A 317 17.46 -5.37 41.74
CA PHE A 317 18.34 -4.29 41.25
C PHE A 317 18.92 -4.60 39.86
N LYS A 318 18.97 -3.59 38.98
CA LYS A 318 19.65 -3.71 37.69
C LYS A 318 21.15 -3.47 37.82
N TRP A 319 21.94 -3.90 36.85
CA TRP A 319 23.38 -3.62 36.83
C TRP A 319 23.69 -2.10 36.85
N ALA A 320 22.85 -1.30 36.20
CA ALA A 320 22.94 0.16 36.27
C ALA A 320 22.77 0.72 37.71
N GLU A 321 22.22 -0.08 38.61
CA GLU A 321 22.03 0.22 40.03
C GLU A 321 23.06 -0.46 40.92
N ARG A 322 24.16 -1.01 40.37
CA ARG A 322 25.17 -1.74 41.15
C ARG A 322 25.75 -0.93 42.31
N ASP A 323 25.87 0.38 42.15
CA ASP A 323 26.41 1.27 43.20
C ASP A 323 25.45 1.37 44.41
N LYS A 324 24.18 0.97 44.25
CA LYS A 324 23.24 0.82 45.37
C LYS A 324 23.43 -0.50 46.12
N VAL A 325 24.19 -1.45 45.58
CA VAL A 325 24.38 -2.81 46.09
C VAL A 325 25.81 -3.01 46.60
N VAL A 326 26.82 -2.69 45.77
CA VAL A 326 28.23 -2.80 46.14
C VAL A 326 28.54 -1.84 47.29
N GLY A 327 29.29 -2.32 48.28
CA GLY A 327 29.60 -1.60 49.52
C GLY A 327 28.49 -1.63 50.56
N ARG A 328 27.31 -2.18 50.26
CA ARG A 328 26.24 -2.34 51.26
C ARG A 328 26.49 -3.54 52.16
N ARG A 329 26.03 -3.40 53.41
CA ARG A 329 26.04 -4.48 54.40
C ARG A 329 24.78 -5.35 54.27
N VAL A 330 24.97 -6.67 54.30
CA VAL A 330 23.90 -7.67 54.25
C VAL A 330 23.14 -7.70 55.58
N ARG A 331 21.80 -7.67 55.53
CA ARG A 331 20.91 -7.73 56.72
C ARG A 331 20.42 -9.12 57.04
N LYS A 332 20.18 -9.92 55.99
CA LYS A 332 19.68 -11.29 56.07
C LYS A 332 20.52 -12.14 55.13
N GLU A 333 20.72 -13.40 55.50
CA GLU A 333 21.45 -14.36 54.67
C GLU A 333 20.88 -14.39 53.24
N ILE A 334 21.78 -14.36 52.25
CA ILE A 334 21.45 -14.46 50.82
C ILE A 334 22.23 -15.67 50.27
N PRO A 335 21.57 -16.78 49.91
CA PRO A 335 22.23 -17.94 49.32
C PRO A 335 22.96 -17.60 48.02
N ARG A 336 23.84 -18.51 47.57
CA ARG A 336 24.44 -18.40 46.23
C ARG A 336 23.37 -18.49 45.15
N ASN A 337 23.52 -17.70 44.08
CA ASN A 337 22.63 -17.61 42.92
C ASN A 337 21.23 -17.05 43.25
N GLU A 338 21.12 -16.20 44.27
CA GLU A 338 19.86 -15.57 44.65
C GLU A 338 19.86 -14.06 44.39
N ILE A 339 18.69 -13.52 44.06
CA ILE A 339 18.51 -12.10 43.71
C ILE A 339 18.65 -11.21 44.95
N ILE A 340 19.40 -10.13 44.82
CA ILE A 340 19.56 -9.14 45.88
C ILE A 340 18.39 -8.13 45.78
N TYR A 341 17.54 -8.11 46.80
CA TYR A 341 16.44 -7.16 46.95
C TYR A 341 16.76 -6.07 47.99
N PRO A 342 16.13 -4.88 47.89
CA PRO A 342 16.33 -3.80 48.86
C PRO A 342 16.08 -4.21 50.33
N SER A 343 15.21 -5.18 50.58
CA SER A 343 14.91 -5.69 51.92
C SER A 343 16.05 -6.52 52.54
N LEU A 344 17.00 -6.99 51.74
CA LEU A 344 18.09 -7.88 52.17
C LEU A 344 19.37 -7.11 52.56
N ILE A 345 19.45 -5.82 52.26
CA ILE A 345 20.66 -4.99 52.47
C ILE A 345 20.35 -3.71 53.24
N GLU A 346 21.37 -3.11 53.84
CA GLU A 346 21.28 -1.82 54.51
C GLU A 346 21.06 -0.65 53.54
N LYS A 347 20.30 0.35 54.01
CA LYS A 347 19.90 1.52 53.23
C LYS A 347 21.05 2.44 52.93
#